data_AF-A0A7Z9Y9C8-F1
#
_entry.id   AF-A0A7Z9Y9C8-F1
#
_cell.length_a   1.000
_cell.length_b   1.000
_cell.length_c   1.000
_cell.angle_alpha   90.00
_cell.angle_beta   90.00
_cell.angle_gamma   90.00
#
_symmetry.space_group_name_H-M   'P 1'
#
loop_
_entity.id
_entity.type
_entity.pdbx_description
1 polymer ?
#
loop_
_entity_poly.entity_id
_entity_poly.type
_entity_poly.pdbx_seq_one_letter_code
_entity_poly.pdbx_strand_id
1 'polypeptide(L)'
;MSVERIRELTSLLNVGLADYDQQQKILQEERLKFIRLSITNGFGEDENSSREAWLLHLKQLEDSLIVRLEAMRRAILEAARDLEGNRKEGS
;
A
#
# COMPACT_ATOMS: atom_id res chain seq x y z
N MET A 1 -1.25 29.60 8.72
CA MET A 1 -1.50 28.14 8.51
C MET A 1 -2.33 27.65 9.69
N SER A 2 -3.50 27.07 9.45
CA SER A 2 -4.44 26.71 10.52
C SER A 2 -4.13 25.32 11.09
N VAL A 3 -4.33 25.14 12.40
CA VAL A 3 -4.13 23.84 13.08
C VAL A 3 -5.03 22.76 12.45
N GLU A 4 -6.16 23.18 11.90
CA GLU A 4 -7.14 22.39 11.18
C GLU A 4 -6.54 21.69 9.95
N ARG A 5 -5.68 22.38 9.17
CA ARG A 5 -5.05 21.78 7.99
C ARG A 5 -4.04 20.70 8.35
N ILE A 6 -3.28 20.87 9.43
CA ILE A 6 -2.35 19.84 9.94
C ILE A 6 -3.15 18.62 10.41
N ARG A 7 -4.27 18.82 11.11
CA ARG A 7 -5.15 17.74 11.58
C ARG A 7 -5.74 16.96 10.42
N GLU A 8 -6.21 17.64 9.37
CA GLU A 8 -6.74 17.01 8.16
C GLU A 8 -5.68 16.14 7.47
N LEU A 9 -4.48 16.68 7.23
CA LEU A 9 -3.37 15.94 6.61
C LEU A 9 -2.97 14.70 7.45
N THR A 10 -2.96 14.84 8.77
CA THR A 10 -2.66 13.73 9.70
C THR A 10 -3.73 12.65 9.61
N SER A 11 -5.02 13.04 9.53
CA SER A 11 -6.13 12.09 9.37
C SER A 11 -6.02 11.32 8.06
N LEU A 12 -5.73 12.00 6.95
CA LEU A 12 -5.56 11.36 5.65
C LEU A 12 -4.39 10.39 5.64
N LEU A 13 -3.26 10.76 6.26
CA LEU A 13 -2.11 9.87 6.40
C LEU A 13 -2.45 8.62 7.21
N ASN A 14 -3.17 8.77 8.33
CA ASN A 14 -3.57 7.63 9.17
C ASN A 14 -4.50 6.66 8.43
N VAL A 15 -5.43 7.16 7.61
CA VAL A 15 -6.26 6.31 6.74
C VAL A 15 -5.40 5.56 5.74
N GLY A 16 -4.46 6.25 5.07
CA GLY A 16 -3.54 5.61 4.12
C GLY A 16 -2.67 4.53 4.75
N LEU A 17 -2.19 4.75 5.99
CA LEU A 17 -1.42 3.76 6.76
C LEU A 17 -2.28 2.55 7.14
N ALA A 18 -3.52 2.76 7.59
CA ALA A 18 -4.42 1.67 7.93
C ALA A 18 -4.75 0.80 6.70
N ASP A 19 -5.01 1.43 5.55
CA ASP A 19 -5.24 0.73 4.29
C ASP A 19 -3.99 -0.05 3.85
N TYR A 20 -2.80 0.54 3.98
CA TYR A 20 -1.53 -0.12 3.66
C TYR A 20 -1.31 -1.36 4.55
N ASP A 21 -1.52 -1.24 5.86
CA ASP A 21 -1.39 -2.35 6.80
C ASP A 21 -2.38 -3.49 6.49
N GLN A 22 -3.62 -3.14 6.10
CA GLN A 22 -4.61 -4.13 5.69
C GLN A 22 -4.16 -4.87 4.43
N GLN A 23 -3.67 -4.16 3.40
CA GLN A 23 -3.18 -4.78 2.18
C GLN A 23 -1.91 -5.63 2.43
N GLN A 24 -1.07 -5.22 3.36
CA GLN A 24 0.10 -6.01 3.77
C GLN A 24 -0.33 -7.34 4.42
N LYS A 25 -1.37 -7.34 5.26
CA LYS A 25 -1.93 -8.58 5.84
C LYS A 25 -2.46 -9.51 4.76
N ILE A 26 -3.22 -8.98 3.79
CA ILE A 26 -3.72 -9.75 2.65
C ILE A 26 -2.56 -10.40 1.89
N LEU A 27 -1.50 -9.66 1.56
CA LEU A 27 -0.33 -10.23 0.88
C LEU A 27 0.31 -11.37 1.70
N GLN A 28 0.41 -11.24 3.02
CA GLN A 28 0.96 -12.31 3.86
C GLN A 28 0.05 -13.56 3.88
N GLU A 29 -1.26 -13.38 3.95
CA GLU A 29 -2.22 -14.48 3.87
C GLU A 29 -2.14 -15.21 2.52
N GLU A 30 -2.06 -14.48 1.42
CA GLU A 30 -1.91 -15.08 0.08
C GLU A 30 -0.55 -15.79 -0.08
N ARG A 31 0.54 -15.24 0.47
CA ARG A 31 1.85 -15.91 0.50
C ARG A 31 1.79 -17.23 1.28
N LEU A 32 1.08 -17.27 2.42
CA LEU A 32 0.88 -18.49 3.19
C LEU A 32 0.06 -19.53 2.42
N LYS A 33 -0.99 -19.11 1.70
CA LYS A 33 -1.76 -19.99 0.81
C LYS A 33 -0.89 -20.59 -0.29
N PHE A 34 -0.08 -19.76 -0.96
CA PHE A 34 0.87 -20.22 -1.98
C PHE A 34 1.86 -21.26 -1.45
N ILE A 35 2.43 -21.03 -0.25
CA ILE A 35 3.35 -21.98 0.39
C ILE A 35 2.63 -23.31 0.65
N ARG A 36 1.40 -23.27 1.17
CA ARG A 36 0.60 -24.48 1.42
C ARG A 36 0.34 -25.26 0.13
N LEU A 37 -0.06 -24.59 -0.95
CA LEU A 37 -0.27 -25.22 -2.25
C LEU A 37 1.03 -25.83 -2.80
N SER A 38 2.17 -25.16 -2.59
CA SER A 38 3.48 -25.66 -2.99
C SER A 38 3.91 -26.93 -2.25
N ILE A 39 3.54 -27.06 -0.97
CA ILE A 39 3.86 -28.25 -0.16
C ILE A 39 2.92 -29.41 -0.50
N THR A 40 1.66 -29.11 -0.83
CA THR A 40 0.60 -30.11 -1.08
C THR A 40 0.50 -30.52 -2.55
N ASN A 41 1.28 -29.91 -3.45
CA ASN A 41 1.11 -30.01 -4.91
C ASN A 41 -0.31 -29.66 -5.40
N GLY A 42 -1.03 -28.81 -4.66
CA GLY A 42 -2.42 -28.44 -4.96
C GLY A 42 -2.59 -27.38 -6.06
N PHE A 43 -1.56 -27.11 -6.86
CA PHE A 43 -1.68 -26.20 -8.00
C PHE A 43 -2.34 -26.92 -9.19
N GLY A 44 -3.24 -26.25 -9.89
CA GLY A 44 -3.88 -26.78 -11.10
C GLY A 44 -5.14 -27.63 -10.84
N GLU A 45 -5.69 -27.64 -9.62
CA GLU A 45 -6.99 -28.26 -9.34
C GLU A 45 -8.16 -27.51 -10.01
N ASP A 46 -7.98 -26.20 -10.29
CA ASP A 46 -8.88 -25.36 -11.09
C ASP A 46 -8.16 -24.76 -12.32
N GLU A 47 -8.87 -24.49 -13.42
CA GLU A 47 -8.31 -23.98 -14.69
C GLU A 47 -7.52 -22.65 -14.58
N ASN A 48 -7.70 -21.90 -13.49
CA ASN A 48 -6.99 -20.64 -13.20
C ASN A 48 -6.02 -20.73 -12.00
N SER A 49 -5.65 -21.93 -11.56
CA SER A 49 -4.87 -22.17 -10.33
C SER A 49 -3.42 -22.61 -10.56
N SER A 50 -2.85 -22.33 -11.74
CA SER A 50 -1.45 -22.65 -12.00
C SER A 50 -0.50 -21.93 -11.04
N ARG A 51 0.67 -22.51 -10.81
CA ARG A 51 1.71 -21.92 -9.97
C ARG A 51 2.12 -20.54 -10.49
N GLU A 52 2.19 -20.38 -11.82
CA GLU A 52 2.52 -19.13 -12.49
C GLU A 52 1.45 -18.06 -12.28
N ALA A 53 0.16 -18.43 -12.35
CA ALA A 53 -0.95 -17.51 -12.08
C ALA A 53 -0.91 -17.00 -10.64
N TRP A 54 -0.59 -17.89 -9.68
CA TRP A 54 -0.38 -17.52 -8.29
C TRP A 54 0.79 -16.57 -8.08
N LEU A 55 1.94 -16.83 -8.71
CA LEU A 55 3.10 -15.94 -8.62
C LEU A 55 2.80 -14.56 -9.21
N LEU A 56 2.07 -14.51 -10.32
CA LEU A 56 1.61 -13.25 -10.91
C LEU A 56 0.67 -12.50 -9.95
N HIS A 57 -0.29 -13.19 -9.34
CA HIS A 57 -1.20 -12.60 -8.36
C HIS A 57 -0.45 -11.99 -7.17
N LEU A 58 0.49 -12.74 -6.58
CA LEU A 58 1.33 -12.24 -5.47
C LEU A 58 2.15 -11.01 -5.88
N LYS A 59 2.71 -11.02 -7.10
CA LYS A 59 3.44 -9.89 -7.64
C LYS A 59 2.55 -8.65 -7.79
N GLN A 60 1.32 -8.81 -8.28
CA GLN A 60 0.38 -7.70 -8.41
C GLN A 60 0.02 -7.07 -7.06
N LEU A 61 -0.14 -7.89 -6.01
CA LEU A 61 -0.37 -7.40 -4.65
C LEU A 61 0.84 -6.63 -4.11
N GLU A 62 2.05 -7.14 -4.34
CA GLU A 62 3.29 -6.49 -3.94
C GLU A 62 3.52 -5.16 -4.69
N ASP A 63 3.35 -5.16 -6.01
CA ASP A 63 3.45 -3.96 -6.84
C ASP A 63 2.40 -2.91 -6.41
N SER A 64 1.18 -3.33 -6.03
CA SER A 64 0.14 -2.43 -5.48
C SER A 64 0.57 -1.74 -4.18
N LEU A 65 1.21 -2.49 -3.26
CA LEU A 65 1.72 -1.92 -2.00
C LEU A 65 2.82 -0.88 -2.25
N ILE A 66 3.73 -1.16 -3.21
CA ILE A 66 4.79 -0.23 -3.58
C ILE A 66 4.19 1.09 -4.09
N VAL A 67 3.20 1.01 -4.99
CA VAL A 67 2.51 2.21 -5.52
C VAL A 67 1.85 3.01 -4.41
N ARG A 68 1.17 2.36 -3.46
CA ARG A 68 0.55 3.04 -2.30
C ARG A 68 1.58 3.74 -1.42
N LEU A 69 2.70 3.07 -1.14
CA LEU A 69 3.78 3.64 -0.34
C LEU A 69 4.40 4.86 -1.03
N GLU A 70 4.64 4.79 -2.34
CA GLU A 70 5.12 5.92 -3.12
C GLU A 70 4.14 7.09 -3.13
N ALA A 71 2.84 6.82 -3.31
CA ALA A 71 1.80 7.84 -3.29
C ALA A 71 1.77 8.57 -1.93
N MET A 72 1.83 7.82 -0.81
CA MET A 72 1.90 8.42 0.53
C MET A 72 3.16 9.27 0.71
N ARG A 73 4.33 8.79 0.26
CA ARG A 73 5.58 9.57 0.32
C ARG A 73 5.48 10.87 -0.48
N ARG A 74 4.92 10.82 -1.68
CA ARG A 74 4.72 12.02 -2.53
C ARG A 74 3.77 13.01 -1.86
N ALA A 75 2.64 12.54 -1.34
CA ALA A 75 1.68 13.38 -0.63
C ALA A 75 2.29 14.09 0.60
N ILE A 76 3.14 13.39 1.38
CA ILE A 76 3.86 14.00 2.50
C ILE A 76 4.83 15.09 2.02
N LEU A 77 5.59 14.83 0.95
CA LEU A 77 6.53 15.80 0.41
C LEU A 77 5.84 17.04 -0.18
N GLU A 78 4.72 16.84 -0.88
CA GLU A 78 3.88 17.92 -1.40
C GLU A 78 3.29 18.75 -0.27
N ALA A 79 2.72 18.10 0.75
CA ALA A 79 2.23 18.79 1.94
C ALA A 79 3.36 19.60 2.61
N ALA A 80 4.55 19.03 2.78
CA ALA A 80 5.69 19.74 3.37
C ALA A 80 6.10 20.99 2.55
N ARG A 81 6.10 20.90 1.21
CA ARG A 81 6.37 22.04 0.32
C ARG A 81 5.32 23.13 0.46
N ASP A 82 4.04 22.77 0.53
CA ASP A 82 2.95 23.71 0.74
C ASP A 82 3.09 24.41 2.10
N LEU A 83 3.54 23.69 3.14
CA LEU A 83 3.81 24.26 4.45
C LEU A 83 4.96 25.27 4.44
N GLU A 84 6.03 25.01 3.68
CA GLU A 84 7.17 25.91 3.53
C GLU A 84 6.84 27.13 2.67
N GLY A 85 6.09 26.95 1.57
CA GLY A 85 5.65 28.02 0.68
C GLY A 85 4.78 29.05 1.38
N ASN A 86 3.77 28.58 2.13
CA ASN A 86 2.89 29.43 2.95
C ASN A 86 3.64 30.20 4.05
N ARG A 87 4.84 29.77 4.45
CA ARG A 87 5.65 30.47 5.45
C ARG A 87 6.43 31.64 4.85
N LYS A 88 6.76 31.59 3.55
CA LYS A 88 7.53 32.64 2.85
C LYS A 88 6.66 33.79 2.34
N GLU A 89 5.38 33.55 2.03
CA GLU A 89 4.44 34.58 1.56
C GLU A 89 3.84 35.43 2.70
N GLY A 90 4.05 35.03 3.96
CA GLY A 90 3.58 35.75 5.14
C GLY A 90 4.67 36.49 5.93
N SER A 91 5.87 36.70 5.36
CA SER A 91 6.97 37.48 5.95
C SER A 91 7.19 38.80 5.22
#